data_AF-A0A511MRY4-F1
#
_entry.id   AF-A0A511MRY4-F1
#
_cell.length_a   1.000
_cell.length_b   1.000
_cell.length_c   1.000
_cell.angle_alpha   90.00
_cell.angle_beta   90.00
_cell.angle_gamma   90.00
#
_symmetry.space_group_name_H-M   'P 1'
#
loop_
_entity.id
_entity.type
_entity.pdbx_description
1 polymer ?
#
loop_
_entity_poly.entity_id
_entity_poly.type
_entity_poly.pdbx_seq_one_letter_code
_entity_poly.pdbx_strand_id
1 'polypeptide(L)'
;MEREHEEAMREAFTELDRLTRRAYHPQASEADINRLYTEGAAIDQGWHFGPHREQWEFLKAVRSQWECEPDAVRQALRHSLGTPGGGLDAVQRRSIEQARILTTATPRSEIERGR
;
A
#
# COMPACT_ATOMS: atom_id res chain seq x y z
N MET A 1 -17.04 2.57 7.62
CA MET A 1 -16.94 2.01 6.25
C MET A 1 -17.65 0.68 6.25
N GLU A 2 -18.49 0.43 5.24
CA GLU A 2 -19.12 -0.88 5.07
C GLU A 2 -18.09 -1.91 4.60
N ARG A 3 -18.28 -3.16 5.01
CA ARG A 3 -17.31 -4.23 4.75
C ARG A 3 -17.04 -4.45 3.25
N GLU A 4 -18.06 -4.36 2.42
CA GLU A 4 -17.94 -4.47 0.96
C GLU A 4 -17.05 -3.37 0.36
N HIS A 5 -17.24 -2.12 0.80
CA HIS A 5 -16.40 -1.00 0.35
C HIS A 5 -14.95 -1.16 0.82
N GLU A 6 -14.73 -1.70 2.01
CA GLU A 6 -13.39 -2.03 2.49
C GLU A 6 -12.74 -3.11 1.62
N GLU A 7 -13.43 -4.21 1.36
CA GLU A 7 -12.93 -5.31 0.55
C GLU A 7 -12.58 -4.84 -0.87
N ALA A 8 -13.47 -4.07 -1.51
CA ALA A 8 -13.21 -3.46 -2.81
C ALA A 8 -12.00 -2.51 -2.80
N MET A 9 -11.86 -1.68 -1.75
CA MET A 9 -10.71 -0.78 -1.59
C MET A 9 -9.40 -1.57 -1.47
N ARG A 10 -9.40 -2.65 -0.69
CA ARG A 10 -8.22 -3.47 -0.46
C ARG A 10 -7.82 -4.27 -1.70
N GLU A 11 -8.79 -4.76 -2.48
CA GLU A 11 -8.53 -5.39 -3.78
C GLU A 11 -7.93 -4.40 -4.78
N ALA A 12 -8.53 -3.20 -4.89
CA ALA A 12 -8.02 -2.14 -5.74
C ALA A 12 -6.59 -1.72 -5.36
N PHE A 13 -6.27 -1.67 -4.06
CA PHE A 13 -4.93 -1.38 -3.59
C PHE A 13 -3.92 -2.48 -3.95
N THR A 14 -4.33 -3.74 -3.84
CA THR A 14 -3.49 -4.89 -4.24
C THR A 14 -3.18 -4.81 -5.73
N GLU A 15 -4.16 -4.43 -6.55
CA GLU A 15 -3.96 -4.23 -7.98
C GLU A 15 -3.04 -3.04 -8.28
N LEU A 16 -3.24 -1.91 -7.60
CA LEU A 16 -2.37 -0.74 -7.75
C LEU A 16 -0.90 -1.09 -7.40
N ASP A 17 -0.65 -1.81 -6.31
CA ASP A 17 0.69 -2.24 -5.92
C ASP A 17 1.29 -3.21 -6.96
N ARG A 18 0.48 -4.13 -7.51
CA ARG A 18 0.91 -5.03 -8.61
C ARG A 18 1.29 -4.26 -9.87
N LEU A 19 0.48 -3.29 -10.30
CA LEU A 19 0.76 -2.45 -11.48
C LEU A 19 2.05 -1.64 -11.27
N THR A 20 2.21 -1.05 -10.09
CA THR A 20 3.41 -0.29 -9.70
C THR A 20 4.66 -1.16 -9.78
N ARG A 21 4.64 -2.38 -9.22
CA ARG A 21 5.77 -3.32 -9.31
C ARG A 21 6.12 -3.70 -10.75
N ARG A 22 5.11 -3.94 -11.59
CA ARG A 22 5.33 -4.27 -13.01
C ARG A 22 5.99 -3.11 -13.74
N ALA A 23 5.63 -1.87 -13.41
CA ALA A 23 6.23 -0.68 -14.01
C ALA A 23 7.71 -0.52 -13.59
N TYR A 24 8.08 -0.93 -12.38
CA TYR A 24 9.48 -0.93 -11.93
C TYR A 24 10.30 -2.17 -12.34
N HIS A 25 9.72 -3.11 -13.10
CA HIS A 25 10.44 -4.29 -13.52
C HIS A 25 11.55 -3.91 -14.54
N PRO A 26 12.78 -4.45 -14.44
CA PRO A 26 13.90 -4.06 -15.32
C PRO A 26 13.66 -4.28 -16.81
N GLN A 27 12.72 -5.15 -17.16
CA GLN A 27 12.37 -5.48 -18.55
C GLN A 27 11.15 -4.70 -19.08
N ALA A 28 10.54 -3.81 -18.29
CA ALA A 28 9.40 -3.03 -18.73
C ALA A 28 9.83 -2.01 -19.79
N SER A 29 9.15 -2.00 -20.93
CA SER A 29 9.36 -0.97 -21.95
C SER A 29 8.75 0.36 -21.49
N GLU A 30 9.18 1.48 -22.07
CA GLU A 30 8.58 2.79 -21.79
C GLU A 30 7.07 2.81 -22.08
N ALA A 31 6.63 2.13 -23.15
CA ALA A 31 5.23 1.99 -23.49
C ALA A 31 4.44 1.21 -22.42
N ASP A 32 5.04 0.12 -21.89
CA ASP A 32 4.44 -0.64 -20.79
C ASP A 32 4.37 0.19 -19.51
N ILE A 33 5.43 0.93 -19.19
CA ILE A 33 5.50 1.81 -18.02
C ILE A 33 4.39 2.87 -18.09
N ASN A 34 4.26 3.56 -19.21
CA ASN A 34 3.23 4.59 -19.41
C ASN A 34 1.81 4.01 -19.30
N ARG A 35 1.58 2.83 -19.89
CA ARG A 35 0.30 2.13 -19.77
C ARG A 35 -0.01 1.75 -18.31
N LEU A 36 0.93 1.14 -17.60
CA LEU A 36 0.77 0.70 -16.21
C LEU A 36 0.53 1.88 -15.27
N TYR A 37 1.23 3.00 -15.46
CA TYR A 37 0.97 4.23 -14.71
C TYR A 37 -0.41 4.81 -15.02
N THR A 38 -0.86 4.77 -16.27
CA THR A 38 -2.21 5.24 -16.64
C THR A 38 -3.29 4.38 -15.96
N GLU A 39 -3.15 3.05 -16.00
CA GLU A 39 -4.06 2.13 -15.33
C GLU A 39 -4.05 2.33 -13.81
N GLY A 40 -2.87 2.45 -13.19
CA GLY A 40 -2.72 2.72 -11.76
C GLY A 40 -3.29 4.07 -11.34
N ALA A 41 -3.09 5.12 -12.13
CA ALA A 41 -3.63 6.45 -11.87
C ALA A 41 -5.17 6.48 -11.90
N ALA A 42 -5.79 5.70 -12.80
CA ALA A 42 -7.26 5.59 -12.83
C ALA A 42 -7.81 4.96 -11.53
N ILE A 43 -7.15 3.92 -11.01
CA ILE A 43 -7.50 3.31 -9.72
C ILE A 43 -7.32 4.33 -8.59
N ASP A 44 -6.15 4.96 -8.51
CA ASP A 44 -5.83 5.92 -7.44
C ASP A 44 -6.82 7.09 -7.43
N GLN A 45 -7.13 7.67 -8.60
CA GLN A 45 -8.09 8.77 -8.71
C GLN A 45 -9.50 8.37 -8.27
N GLY A 46 -9.96 7.17 -8.64
CA GLY A 46 -11.29 6.69 -8.25
C GLY A 46 -11.50 6.65 -6.74
N TRP A 47 -10.48 6.24 -5.98
CA TRP A 47 -10.54 6.20 -4.52
C TRP A 47 -10.18 7.53 -3.87
N HIS A 48 -9.24 8.29 -4.44
CA HIS A 48 -8.82 9.58 -3.92
C HIS A 48 -9.96 10.62 -3.94
N PHE A 49 -10.80 10.61 -4.97
CA PHE A 49 -11.96 11.51 -5.07
C PHE A 49 -13.27 10.88 -4.52
N GLY A 50 -13.18 9.68 -3.97
CA GLY A 50 -14.33 8.95 -3.41
C GLY A 50 -14.61 9.25 -1.93
N PRO A 51 -15.72 8.69 -1.39
CA PRO A 51 -16.13 8.89 0.01
C PRO A 51 -15.21 8.21 1.04
N HIS A 52 -14.24 7.42 0.59
CA HIS A 52 -13.32 6.63 1.41
C HIS A 52 -11.85 7.05 1.23
N ARG A 53 -11.64 8.28 0.77
CA ARG A 53 -10.32 8.88 0.55
C ARG A 53 -9.38 8.73 1.75
N GLU A 54 -9.87 8.99 2.97
CA GLU A 54 -9.01 8.94 4.16
C GLU A 54 -8.44 7.55 4.43
N GLN A 55 -9.26 6.50 4.26
CA GLN A 55 -8.83 5.12 4.41
C GLN A 55 -7.86 4.71 3.29
N TRP A 56 -8.12 5.19 2.06
CA TRP A 56 -7.23 4.97 0.92
C TRP A 56 -5.85 5.61 1.13
N GLU A 57 -5.80 6.88 1.53
CA GLU A 57 -4.56 7.59 1.81
C GLU A 57 -3.81 7.00 3.01
N PHE A 58 -4.54 6.54 4.03
CA PHE A 58 -3.94 5.82 5.15
C PHE A 58 -3.23 4.55 4.68
N LEU A 59 -3.87 3.74 3.82
CA LEU A 59 -3.27 2.52 3.28
C LEU A 59 -2.02 2.81 2.42
N LYS A 60 -2.06 3.85 1.58
CA LYS A 60 -0.89 4.35 0.82
C LYS A 60 0.27 4.75 1.74
N ALA A 61 -0.02 5.55 2.77
CA ALA A 61 0.97 6.03 3.71
C ALA A 61 1.64 4.87 4.46
N VAL A 62 0.84 3.94 4.99
CA VAL A 62 1.37 2.78 5.73
C VAL A 62 2.18 1.85 4.84
N ARG A 63 1.76 1.63 3.58
CA ARG A 63 2.56 0.87 2.60
C ARG A 63 3.90 1.54 2.36
N SER A 64 3.93 2.86 2.13
CA SER A 64 5.18 3.60 1.96
C SER A 64 6.08 3.52 3.20
N GLN A 65 5.50 3.59 4.40
CA GLN A 65 6.24 3.47 5.65
C GLN A 65 6.80 2.05 5.85
N TRP A 66 6.09 1.00 5.47
CA TRP A 66 6.61 -0.37 5.53
C TRP A 66 7.82 -0.57 4.62
N GLU A 67 7.86 0.09 3.46
CA GLU A 67 9.00 0.01 2.55
C GLU A 67 10.22 0.78 3.07
N CYS A 68 10.01 2.00 3.57
CA CYS A 68 11.11 2.87 4.00
C CYS A 68 11.59 2.59 5.43
N GLU A 69 10.65 2.34 6.35
CA GLU A 69 10.88 2.32 7.80
C GLU A 69 10.10 1.18 8.50
N PRO A 70 10.32 -0.10 8.09
CA PRO A 70 9.55 -1.23 8.61
C PRO A 70 9.65 -1.39 10.13
N ASP A 71 10.79 -1.02 10.75
CA ASP A 71 10.96 -1.09 12.20
C ASP A 71 10.15 -0.03 12.95
N ALA A 72 10.02 1.18 12.39
CA ALA A 72 9.19 2.24 12.96
C ALA A 72 7.71 1.83 12.97
N VAL A 73 7.23 1.20 11.87
CA VAL A 73 5.85 0.68 11.81
C VAL A 73 5.63 -0.43 12.82
N ARG A 74 6.58 -1.38 12.97
CA ARG A 74 6.50 -2.43 14.00
C ARG A 74 6.44 -1.85 15.41
N GLN A 75 7.24 -0.82 15.69
CA GLN A 75 7.25 -0.15 16.99
C GLN A 75 5.93 0.57 17.26
N ALA A 76 5.42 1.35 16.29
CA ALA A 76 4.14 2.03 16.39
C ALA A 76 2.97 1.04 16.64
N LEU A 77 2.96 -0.10 15.94
CA LEU A 77 1.98 -1.16 16.16
C LEU A 77 2.03 -1.71 17.59
N ARG A 78 3.22 -2.02 18.12
CA ARG A 78 3.38 -2.52 19.49
C ARG A 78 2.85 -1.53 20.53
N HIS A 79 3.08 -0.23 20.33
CA HIS A 79 2.56 0.80 21.23
C HIS A 79 1.04 0.99 21.10
N SER A 80 0.49 0.90 19.88
CA SER A 80 -0.95 1.07 19.62
C SER A 80 -1.83 -0.05 20.20
N LEU A 81 -1.29 -1.25 20.38
CA LEU A 81 -2.00 -2.40 20.96
C LEU A 81 -2.16 -2.29 22.50
N GLY A 82 -1.41 -1.40 23.14
CA GLY A 82 -1.40 -1.24 24.60
C GLY A 82 -2.24 -0.08 25.15
N THR A 83 -2.88 0.74 24.30
CA THR A 83 -3.58 1.97 24.73
C THR A 83 -5.11 1.79 24.73
N PRO A 84 -5.79 1.83 25.89
CA PRO A 84 -7.25 1.79 25.94
C PRO A 84 -7.85 3.07 25.34
N GLY A 85 -8.77 2.94 24.39
CA GLY A 85 -9.62 4.05 23.90
C GLY A 85 -9.04 4.95 22.79
N GLY A 86 -7.79 4.75 22.36
CA GLY A 86 -7.15 5.54 21.29
C GLY A 86 -6.40 4.74 20.24
N GLY A 87 -6.65 3.42 20.18
CA GLY A 87 -5.97 2.51 19.26
C GLY A 87 -6.58 2.47 17.86
N LEU A 88 -5.78 2.00 16.90
CA LEU A 88 -6.17 1.76 15.51
C LEU A 88 -7.54 1.07 15.42
N ASP A 89 -8.40 1.54 14.53
CA ASP A 89 -9.65 0.85 14.27
C ASP A 89 -9.41 -0.48 13.50
N ALA A 90 -10.48 -1.25 13.30
CA ALA A 90 -10.37 -2.55 12.65
C ALA A 90 -9.93 -2.46 11.17
N VAL A 91 -10.34 -1.42 10.45
CA VAL A 91 -9.97 -1.17 9.04
C VAL A 91 -8.51 -0.77 8.94
N GLN A 92 -8.05 0.12 9.82
CA GLN A 92 -6.66 0.55 9.91
C GLN A 92 -5.73 -0.62 10.24
N ARG A 93 -6.11 -1.49 11.19
CA ARG A 93 -5.33 -2.71 11.50
C ARG A 93 -5.19 -3.62 10.29
N ARG A 94 -6.29 -3.87 9.56
CA ARG A 94 -6.28 -4.70 8.35
C ARG A 94 -5.49 -4.06 7.21
N SER A 95 -5.54 -2.73 7.09
CA SER A 95 -4.74 -1.97 6.13
C SER A 95 -3.25 -2.09 6.42
N ILE A 96 -2.84 -1.98 7.69
CA ILE A 96 -1.44 -2.16 8.09
C ILE A 96 -0.94 -3.58 7.82
N GLU A 97 -1.77 -4.58 8.10
CA GLU A 97 -1.43 -5.98 7.83
C GLU A 97 -1.32 -6.26 6.33
N GLN A 98 -2.23 -5.73 5.50
CA GLN A 98 -2.12 -5.83 4.05
C GLN A 98 -0.82 -5.18 3.53
N ALA A 99 -0.52 -3.96 3.98
CA ALA A 99 0.71 -3.28 3.60
C ALA A 99 1.96 -4.11 3.95
N ARG A 100 1.98 -4.72 5.14
CA ARG A 100 3.05 -5.66 5.55
C ARG A 100 3.18 -6.83 4.58
N ILE A 101 2.06 -7.50 4.26
CA ILE A 101 2.03 -8.65 3.35
C ILE A 101 2.60 -8.25 2.00
N LEU A 102 2.10 -7.16 1.41
CA LEU A 102 2.56 -6.66 0.13
C LEU A 102 4.07 -6.38 0.16
N THR A 103 4.57 -5.62 1.14
CA THR A 103 6.02 -5.33 1.23
C THR A 103 6.88 -6.59 1.37
N THR A 104 6.44 -7.59 2.15
CA THR A 104 7.19 -8.86 2.35
C THR A 104 7.11 -9.84 1.20
N ALA A 105 6.07 -9.77 0.36
CA ALA A 105 5.93 -10.59 -0.85
C ALA A 105 6.90 -10.17 -1.97
N THR A 106 7.67 -9.11 -1.76
CA THR A 106 8.74 -8.67 -2.66
C THR A 106 10.03 -9.42 -2.33
N PRO A 107 10.60 -10.24 -3.23
CA PRO A 107 12.03 -10.52 -3.14
C PRO A 107 12.74 -9.18 -3.29
N ARG A 108 13.46 -8.76 -2.24
CA ARG A 108 14.32 -7.58 -2.27
C ARG A 108 15.26 -7.76 -3.46
N SER A 109 14.95 -7.16 -4.60
CA SER A 109 15.92 -7.02 -5.67
C SER A 109 17.04 -6.19 -5.05
N GLU A 110 18.11 -6.87 -4.68
CA GLU A 110 19.40 -6.26 -4.42
C GLU A 110 19.79 -5.52 -5.69
N ILE A 111 19.29 -4.29 -5.83
CA ILE A 111 19.97 -3.29 -6.62
C ILE A 111 21.26 -3.08 -5.84
N GLU A 112 22.28 -3.85 -6.22
CA GLU A 112 23.67 -3.45 -6.04
C GLU A 112 23.73 -1.97 -6.42
N ARG A 113 23.83 -1.11 -5.41
CA ARG A 113 24.30 0.26 -5.60
C ARG A 113 25.73 0.13 -6.09
N GLY A 114 25.88 -0.02 -7.39
CA GLY A 114 27.14 0.02 -8.09
C GLY A 114 27.73 1.41 -7.96
N ARG A 115 28.83 1.47 -7.20
CA ARG A 115 29.92 2.46 -7.16
C ARG A 115 29.62 3.87 -6.66
#